data_AF-A0A2E3Z3Y4-F1
#
_entry.id   AF-A0A2E3Z3Y4-F1
#
_cell.length_a   1.000
_cell.length_b   1.000
_cell.length_c   1.000
_cell.angle_alpha   90.00
_cell.angle_beta   90.00
_cell.angle_gamma   90.00
#
_symmetry.space_group_name_H-M   'P 1'
#
loop_
_entity.id
_entity.type
_entity.pdbx_description
1 polymer ?
#
loop_
_entity_poly.entity_id
_entity_poly.type
_entity_poly.pdbx_seq_one_letter_code
_entity_poly.pdbx_strand_id
1 'polypeptide(L)'
;MGLALLMGLVTLFLSSKNWHWTQILLVTCILFAATGVLYMATETASMHQELRSGIPRLEKQLATLEQQNELLLKGSDDQKGIRELDHRLQIVFRERGRVWRQVQPTGQIDNQGRIQVEILNPQPHGLDQDAIVFAFETGPPNNDSPANGPQYLDEFRVVSVEANGVTLESVHLLLDPRKRELLARSKGPWSLYETMPADRHKLFANYTDEELQQMLPAATVEEYIRHGKPANDDDDQWHVIGLDENDQRVAENIDQAVKKLYDRTLRDYAYLFSDLARQHVVMLAEIRSVSEDNKRIETALKSAEELSAFRTEESENLAQDLNGMQQDRAAIEKHRDQLTQVLAHAKSRIDDLLTKNIEMANQYTQIQLSQMKSINALAPKPAGPVLTGR
;
A
#
# COMPACT_ATOMS: atom_id res chain seq x y z
N MET A 1 14.21 -59.11 78.56
CA MET A 1 14.47 -60.45 77.98
C MET A 1 15.64 -61.16 78.64
N GLY A 2 16.87 -60.63 78.56
CA GLY A 2 18.06 -61.33 79.08
C GLY A 2 17.98 -61.76 80.54
N LEU A 3 17.40 -60.93 81.41
CA LEU A 3 17.22 -61.23 82.83
C LEU A 3 16.20 -62.36 83.11
N ALA A 4 15.14 -62.46 82.32
CA ALA A 4 14.12 -63.51 82.46
C ALA A 4 14.63 -64.87 81.93
N LEU A 5 15.40 -64.85 80.84
CA LEU A 5 16.08 -66.02 80.30
C LEU A 5 17.13 -66.55 81.28
N LEU A 6 17.92 -65.66 81.89
CA LEU A 6 18.88 -66.01 82.95
C LEU A 6 18.19 -66.62 84.18
N MET A 7 17.12 -65.99 84.68
CA MET A 7 16.35 -66.57 85.79
C MET A 7 15.73 -67.93 85.44
N GLY A 8 15.19 -68.08 84.23
CA GLY A 8 14.63 -69.36 83.75
C GLY A 8 15.67 -70.48 83.65
N LEU A 9 16.91 -70.15 83.23
CA LEU A 9 18.02 -71.11 83.23
C LEU A 9 18.48 -71.47 84.64
N VAL A 10 18.50 -70.51 85.57
CA VAL A 10 18.86 -70.75 86.97
C VAL A 10 17.84 -71.64 87.68
N THR A 11 16.53 -71.46 87.44
CA THR A 11 15.49 -72.33 88.01
C THR A 11 15.50 -73.73 87.41
N LEU A 12 15.78 -73.86 86.11
CA LEU A 12 16.05 -75.14 85.45
C LEU A 12 17.26 -75.86 86.07
N PHE A 13 18.35 -75.12 86.33
CA PHE A 13 19.55 -75.66 86.96
C PHE A 13 19.27 -76.16 88.38
N LEU A 14 18.54 -75.38 89.19
CA LEU A 14 18.16 -75.78 90.56
C LEU A 14 17.17 -76.96 90.59
N SER A 15 16.27 -77.08 89.61
CA SER A 15 15.33 -78.21 89.50
C SER A 15 15.94 -79.48 88.91
N SER A 16 17.13 -79.40 88.31
CA SER A 16 17.77 -80.54 87.62
C SER A 16 18.00 -81.76 88.51
N LYS A 17 18.08 -81.58 89.83
CA LYS A 17 18.29 -82.64 90.81
C LYS A 17 17.04 -83.50 91.06
N ASN A 18 15.85 -82.97 90.81
CA ASN A 18 14.58 -83.61 91.20
C ASN A 18 13.76 -84.10 90.00
N TRP A 19 14.12 -83.74 88.76
CA TRP A 19 13.33 -84.00 87.55
C TRP A 19 14.06 -84.95 86.59
N HIS A 20 13.31 -85.72 85.81
CA HIS A 20 13.91 -86.58 84.76
C HIS A 20 14.48 -85.73 83.62
N TRP A 21 15.62 -86.15 83.07
CA TRP A 21 16.35 -85.42 82.02
C TRP A 21 15.51 -85.07 80.78
N THR A 22 14.55 -85.92 80.41
CA THR A 22 13.62 -85.66 79.29
C THR A 22 12.69 -84.47 79.53
N GLN A 23 12.26 -84.25 80.78
CA GLN A 23 11.43 -83.11 81.17
C GLN A 23 12.24 -81.81 81.14
N ILE A 24 13.52 -81.87 81.54
CA ILE A 24 14.44 -80.71 81.48
C ILE A 24 14.63 -80.28 80.03
N LEU A 25 14.93 -81.22 79.11
CA LEU A 25 15.09 -80.93 77.68
C LEU A 25 13.83 -80.27 77.09
N LEU A 26 12.65 -80.82 77.39
CA LEU A 26 11.38 -80.31 76.90
C LEU A 26 11.10 -78.89 77.39
N VAL A 27 11.31 -78.62 78.69
CA VAL A 27 11.14 -77.27 79.26
C VAL A 27 12.15 -76.28 78.67
N THR A 28 13.40 -76.69 78.45
CA THR A 28 14.41 -75.86 77.77
C THR A 28 14.03 -75.54 76.33
N CYS A 29 13.53 -76.50 75.55
CA CYS A 29 13.04 -76.26 74.18
C CYS A 29 11.86 -75.29 74.17
N ILE A 30 10.90 -75.45 75.10
CA ILE A 30 9.76 -74.52 75.24
C ILE A 30 10.26 -73.12 75.61
N LEU A 31 11.23 -73.00 76.53
CA LEU A 31 11.81 -71.73 76.92
C LEU A 31 12.45 -71.01 75.73
N PHE A 32 13.29 -71.71 74.94
CA PHE A 32 13.92 -71.11 73.75
C PHE A 32 12.90 -70.72 72.69
N ALA A 33 11.92 -71.57 72.39
CA ALA A 33 10.84 -71.27 71.45
C ALA A 33 10.03 -70.04 71.89
N ALA A 34 9.66 -69.97 73.17
CA ALA A 34 8.94 -68.84 73.75
C ALA A 34 9.77 -67.54 73.65
N THR A 35 11.08 -67.59 73.92
CA THR A 35 11.96 -66.42 73.77
C THR A 35 12.15 -65.99 72.31
N GLY A 36 12.18 -66.93 71.36
CA GLY A 36 12.24 -66.62 69.93
C GLY A 36 10.96 -65.94 69.43
N VAL A 37 9.79 -66.46 69.82
CA VAL A 37 8.50 -65.83 69.51
C VAL A 37 8.41 -64.43 70.12
N LEU A 38 8.86 -64.28 71.36
CA LEU A 38 8.87 -62.99 72.04
C LEU A 38 9.82 -61.97 71.38
N TYR A 39 11.00 -62.39 70.91
CA TYR A 39 11.91 -61.52 70.17
C TYR A 39 11.30 -61.07 68.83
N MET A 40 10.72 -62.00 68.07
CA MET A 40 9.99 -61.67 66.84
C MET A 40 8.77 -60.77 67.11
N ALA A 41 8.05 -60.97 68.21
CA ALA A 41 6.95 -60.10 68.62
C ALA A 41 7.44 -58.68 68.95
N THR A 42 8.62 -58.54 69.56
CA THR A 42 9.21 -57.22 69.82
C THR A 42 9.70 -56.52 68.55
N GLU A 43 10.32 -57.24 67.61
CA GLU A 43 10.76 -56.67 66.32
C GLU A 43 9.58 -56.32 65.40
N THR A 44 8.56 -57.17 65.36
CA THR A 44 7.32 -56.85 64.62
C THR A 44 6.62 -55.65 65.23
N ALA A 45 6.61 -55.51 66.56
CA ALA A 45 6.06 -54.36 67.25
C ALA A 45 6.89 -53.08 67.02
N SER A 46 8.23 -53.15 67.03
CA SER A 46 9.10 -52.00 66.75
C SER A 46 8.93 -51.54 65.30
N MET A 47 8.90 -52.47 64.34
CA MET A 47 8.66 -52.17 62.92
C MET A 47 7.26 -51.58 62.69
N HIS A 48 6.23 -52.12 63.35
CA HIS A 48 4.87 -51.56 63.31
C HIS A 48 4.82 -50.17 63.93
N GLN A 49 5.56 -49.93 65.02
CA GLN A 49 5.64 -48.62 65.65
C GLN A 49 6.35 -47.61 64.76
N GLU A 50 7.45 -48.00 64.11
CA GLU A 50 8.19 -47.16 63.16
C GLU A 50 7.33 -46.83 61.94
N LEU A 51 6.68 -47.83 61.33
CA LEU A 51 5.72 -47.62 60.24
C LEU A 51 4.56 -46.72 60.66
N ARG A 52 3.95 -46.96 61.83
CA ARG A 52 2.82 -46.18 62.33
C ARG A 52 3.19 -44.73 62.66
N SER A 53 4.44 -44.49 63.08
CA SER A 53 4.96 -43.14 63.28
C SER A 53 5.37 -42.45 61.97
N GLY A 54 5.73 -43.21 60.93
CA GLY A 54 6.05 -42.70 59.59
C GLY A 54 4.83 -42.32 58.76
N ILE A 55 3.73 -43.08 58.84
CA ILE A 55 2.46 -42.82 58.12
C ILE A 55 1.98 -41.36 58.24
N PRO A 56 1.82 -40.77 59.45
CA PRO A 56 1.31 -39.40 59.57
C PRO A 56 2.27 -38.36 58.98
N ARG A 57 3.58 -38.65 58.92
CA ARG A 57 4.55 -37.76 58.28
C ARG A 57 4.37 -37.78 56.75
N LEU A 58 4.20 -38.96 56.17
CA LEU A 58 3.96 -39.11 54.73
C LEU A 58 2.60 -38.54 54.33
N GLU A 59 1.55 -38.75 55.13
CA GLU A 59 0.23 -38.15 54.91
C GLU A 59 0.31 -36.62 54.93
N LYS A 60 1.03 -36.03 55.89
CA LYS A 60 1.26 -34.58 55.93
C LYS A 60 2.03 -34.08 54.71
N GLN A 61 3.08 -34.80 54.29
CA GLN A 61 3.86 -34.44 53.10
C GLN A 61 3.00 -34.51 51.83
N LEU A 62 2.18 -35.55 51.70
CA LEU A 62 1.27 -35.72 50.57
C LEU A 62 0.21 -34.63 50.54
N ALA A 63 -0.43 -34.32 51.67
CA ALA A 63 -1.38 -33.22 51.78
C ALA A 63 -0.74 -31.86 51.46
N THR A 64 0.51 -31.63 51.89
CA THR A 64 1.26 -30.40 51.57
C THR A 64 1.55 -30.31 50.06
N LEU A 65 1.97 -31.41 49.43
CA LEU A 65 2.24 -31.45 47.99
C LEU A 65 0.97 -31.29 47.16
N GLU A 66 -0.14 -31.90 47.57
CA GLU A 66 -1.44 -31.71 46.95
C GLU A 66 -1.89 -30.24 47.02
N GLN A 67 -1.72 -29.62 48.18
CA GLN A 67 -2.03 -28.20 48.34
C GLN A 67 -1.12 -27.31 47.46
N GLN A 68 0.18 -27.61 47.38
CA GLN A 68 1.10 -26.89 46.50
C GLN A 68 0.73 -27.06 45.02
N ASN A 69 0.38 -28.29 44.58
CA ASN A 69 -0.07 -28.53 43.21
C ASN A 69 -1.37 -27.80 42.90
N GLU A 70 -2.34 -27.82 43.82
CA GLU A 70 -3.58 -27.05 43.66
C GLU A 70 -3.32 -25.55 43.56
N LEU A 71 -2.41 -25.02 44.39
CA LEU A 71 -1.99 -23.61 44.31
C LEU A 71 -1.26 -23.29 43.00
N LEU A 72 -0.41 -24.17 42.48
CA LEU A 72 0.25 -23.96 41.18
C LEU A 72 -0.75 -24.04 40.02
N LEU A 73 -1.73 -24.93 40.09
CA LEU A 73 -2.72 -25.13 39.03
C LEU A 73 -3.76 -23.99 38.99
N LYS A 74 -4.29 -23.61 40.15
CA LYS A 74 -5.36 -22.59 40.26
C LYS A 74 -4.82 -21.18 40.48
N GLY A 75 -3.64 -21.05 41.07
CA GLY A 75 -3.11 -19.78 41.54
C GLY A 75 -3.49 -19.47 42.98
N SER A 76 -2.94 -18.38 43.49
CA SER A 76 -3.35 -17.71 44.73
C SER A 76 -3.85 -16.31 44.40
N ASP A 77 -4.37 -15.58 45.40
CA ASP A 77 -4.86 -14.21 45.20
C ASP A 77 -3.80 -13.26 44.60
N ASP A 78 -2.51 -13.57 44.77
CA ASP A 78 -1.37 -12.75 44.30
C ASP A 78 -0.66 -13.36 43.07
N GLN A 79 -0.83 -14.66 42.78
CA GLN A 79 -0.15 -15.34 41.68
C GLN A 79 -1.12 -16.14 40.80
N LYS A 80 -1.12 -15.83 39.50
CA LYS A 80 -1.94 -16.54 38.51
C LYS A 80 -1.51 -17.99 38.37
N GLY A 81 -2.46 -18.92 38.41
CA GLY A 81 -2.20 -20.34 38.22
C GLY A 81 -1.86 -20.71 36.78
N ILE A 82 -1.26 -21.88 36.59
CA ILE A 82 -0.89 -22.41 35.27
C ILE A 82 -2.10 -22.46 34.34
N ARG A 83 -3.30 -22.82 34.83
CA ARG A 83 -4.51 -22.86 33.98
C ARG A 83 -4.94 -21.48 33.48
N GLU A 84 -4.86 -20.47 34.33
CA GLU A 84 -5.20 -19.10 33.94
C GLU A 84 -4.16 -18.54 32.96
N LEU A 85 -2.87 -18.81 33.21
CA LEU A 85 -1.79 -18.43 32.32
C LEU A 85 -1.91 -19.11 30.96
N ASP A 86 -2.22 -20.41 30.92
CA ASP A 86 -2.46 -21.16 29.69
C ASP A 86 -3.65 -20.60 28.91
N HIS A 87 -4.77 -20.34 29.59
CA HIS A 87 -5.94 -19.71 28.97
C HIS A 87 -5.61 -18.33 28.39
N ARG A 88 -4.89 -17.49 29.14
CA ARG A 88 -4.47 -16.16 28.68
C ARG A 88 -3.51 -16.26 27.51
N LEU A 89 -2.59 -17.23 27.54
CA LEU A 89 -1.66 -17.50 26.46
C LEU A 89 -2.40 -17.96 25.20
N GLN A 90 -3.41 -18.82 25.32
CA GLN A 90 -4.27 -19.23 24.20
C GLN A 90 -5.03 -18.03 23.61
N ILE A 91 -5.57 -17.14 24.44
CA ILE A 91 -6.19 -15.89 23.95
C ILE A 91 -5.19 -15.06 23.17
N VAL A 92 -4.00 -14.83 23.72
CA VAL A 92 -2.95 -14.05 23.05
C VAL A 92 -2.51 -14.70 21.74
N PHE A 93 -2.38 -16.03 21.70
CA PHE A 93 -2.04 -16.75 20.47
C PHE A 93 -3.13 -16.65 19.41
N ARG A 94 -4.41 -16.74 19.82
CA ARG A 94 -5.54 -16.59 18.90
C ARG A 94 -5.62 -15.18 18.31
N GLU A 95 -5.32 -14.16 19.11
CA GLU A 95 -5.35 -12.77 18.64
C GLU A 95 -4.16 -12.39 17.76
N ARG A 96 -2.98 -12.96 18.03
CA ARG A 96 -1.74 -12.65 17.27
C ARG A 96 -1.58 -13.49 16.01
N GLY A 97 -2.23 -14.67 15.97
CA GLY A 97 -1.98 -15.67 14.95
C GLY A 97 -0.57 -16.26 15.06
N ARG A 98 -0.23 -17.15 14.12
CA ARG A 98 1.11 -17.71 13.99
C ARG A 98 2.09 -16.65 13.45
N VAL A 99 3.35 -16.77 13.87
CA VAL A 99 4.43 -15.87 13.45
C VAL A 99 5.64 -16.68 13.05
N TRP A 100 6.13 -16.43 11.85
CA TRP A 100 7.35 -17.02 11.32
C TRP A 100 8.43 -15.95 11.32
N ARG A 101 9.51 -16.19 12.06
CA ARG A 101 10.63 -15.24 12.20
C ARG A 101 11.82 -15.75 11.42
N GLN A 102 12.73 -14.84 11.07
CA GLN A 102 13.96 -15.18 10.35
C GLN A 102 13.67 -15.82 8.98
N VAL A 103 12.57 -15.42 8.36
CA VAL A 103 12.19 -15.86 7.02
C VAL A 103 13.10 -15.16 6.02
N GLN A 104 13.78 -15.90 5.15
CA GLN A 104 14.73 -15.31 4.21
C GLN A 104 14.19 -15.38 2.78
N PRO A 105 14.17 -14.26 2.04
CA PRO A 105 13.90 -14.32 0.60
C PRO A 105 15.07 -15.01 -0.11
N THR A 106 14.78 -16.06 -0.88
CA THR A 106 15.81 -16.86 -1.59
C THR A 106 15.90 -16.55 -3.07
N GLY A 107 14.90 -15.87 -3.64
CA GLY A 107 14.81 -15.54 -5.06
C GLY A 107 14.61 -14.05 -5.33
N GLN A 108 14.81 -13.66 -6.60
CA GLN A 108 14.33 -12.36 -7.09
C GLN A 108 12.82 -12.38 -7.27
N ILE A 109 12.22 -11.19 -7.18
CA ILE A 109 10.79 -11.01 -7.41
C ILE A 109 10.53 -11.16 -8.90
N ASP A 110 9.57 -12.00 -9.27
CA ASP A 110 9.17 -12.16 -10.66
C ASP A 110 8.26 -11.00 -11.13
N ASN A 111 7.94 -10.99 -12.43
CA ASN A 111 7.05 -9.97 -13.01
C ASN A 111 5.61 -10.00 -12.45
N GLN A 112 5.23 -11.11 -11.80
CA GLN A 112 3.92 -11.31 -11.18
C GLN A 112 3.92 -10.90 -9.69
N GLY A 113 5.08 -10.49 -9.16
CA GLY A 113 5.23 -10.13 -7.76
C GLY A 113 5.37 -11.32 -6.82
N ARG A 114 5.84 -12.45 -7.33
CA ARG A 114 6.10 -13.66 -6.55
C ARG A 114 7.54 -13.69 -6.08
N ILE A 115 7.73 -14.12 -4.84
CA ILE A 115 9.02 -14.26 -4.18
C ILE A 115 9.05 -15.57 -3.41
N GLN A 116 10.10 -16.35 -3.63
CA GLN A 116 10.35 -17.55 -2.86
C GLN A 116 11.02 -17.18 -1.55
N VAL A 117 10.50 -17.72 -0.45
CA VAL A 117 11.04 -17.50 0.89
C VAL A 117 11.30 -18.82 1.58
N GLU A 118 12.39 -18.87 2.34
CA GLU A 118 12.79 -20.02 3.16
C GLU A 118 12.37 -19.80 4.61
N ILE A 119 11.74 -20.82 5.19
CA ILE A 119 11.27 -20.85 6.58
C ILE A 119 11.93 -22.03 7.28
N LEU A 120 13.07 -21.76 7.91
CA LEU A 120 13.85 -22.78 8.60
C LEU A 120 13.20 -23.26 9.90
N ASN A 121 12.43 -22.40 10.58
CA ASN A 121 11.78 -22.73 11.84
C ASN A 121 10.41 -22.02 11.96
N PRO A 122 9.34 -22.70 12.42
CA PRO A 122 9.28 -24.13 12.78
C PRO A 122 9.24 -25.06 11.56
N GLN A 123 9.47 -26.36 11.78
CA GLN A 123 9.39 -27.43 10.78
C GLN A 123 8.43 -28.54 11.26
N PRO A 124 7.34 -28.86 10.53
CA PRO A 124 6.86 -28.16 9.33
C PRO A 124 6.41 -26.74 9.68
N HIS A 125 6.58 -25.80 8.75
CA HIS A 125 6.22 -24.41 8.99
C HIS A 125 4.70 -24.20 9.10
N GLY A 126 3.89 -25.11 8.54
CA GLY A 126 2.43 -25.13 8.72
C GLY A 126 1.67 -24.01 8.01
N LEU A 127 2.26 -23.37 7.00
CA LEU A 127 1.53 -22.45 6.12
C LEU A 127 0.77 -23.27 5.08
N ASP A 128 -0.50 -22.92 4.88
CA ASP A 128 -1.35 -23.55 3.87
C ASP A 128 -1.32 -22.75 2.57
N GLN A 129 -1.61 -23.41 1.45
CA GLN A 129 -1.84 -22.72 0.18
C GLN A 129 -3.03 -21.77 0.31
N ASP A 130 -2.97 -20.62 -0.36
CA ASP A 130 -3.92 -19.50 -0.30
C ASP A 130 -4.01 -18.78 1.06
N ALA A 131 -3.18 -19.14 2.04
CA ALA A 131 -3.08 -18.38 3.29
C ALA A 131 -2.59 -16.95 3.01
N ILE A 132 -3.15 -15.98 3.74
CA ILE A 132 -2.71 -14.59 3.72
C ILE A 132 -1.75 -14.34 4.87
N VAL A 133 -0.62 -13.71 4.58
CA VAL A 133 0.39 -13.34 5.56
C VAL A 133 0.87 -11.92 5.36
N PHE A 134 1.20 -11.25 6.45
CA PHE A 134 1.76 -9.90 6.47
C PHE A 134 3.25 -9.98 6.70
N ALA A 135 4.04 -9.44 5.77
CA ALA A 135 5.50 -9.50 5.85
C ALA A 135 6.08 -8.17 6.35
N PHE A 136 7.02 -8.28 7.28
CA PHE A 136 7.78 -7.17 7.84
C PHE A 136 9.26 -7.45 7.72
N GLU A 137 10.04 -6.47 7.29
CA GLU A 137 11.49 -6.56 7.37
C GLU A 137 11.94 -6.40 8.83
N THR A 138 12.89 -7.22 9.26
CA THR A 138 13.43 -7.21 10.61
C THR A 138 14.84 -6.63 10.60
N GLY A 139 15.09 -5.63 11.45
CA GLY A 139 16.40 -5.02 11.59
C GLY A 139 16.38 -3.84 12.58
N PRO A 140 17.50 -3.12 12.74
CA PRO A 140 17.53 -1.90 13.53
C PRO A 140 16.75 -0.77 12.82
N PRO A 141 16.03 0.09 13.55
CA PRO A 141 15.35 1.24 12.96
C PRO A 141 16.37 2.17 12.29
N ASN A 142 15.98 2.77 11.17
CA ASN A 142 16.78 3.77 10.46
C ASN A 142 16.22 5.17 10.76
N ASN A 143 16.75 5.81 11.80
CA ASN A 143 16.22 7.11 12.26
C ASN A 143 16.48 8.26 11.27
N ASP A 144 17.59 8.19 10.51
CA ASP A 144 17.94 9.22 9.51
C ASP A 144 17.09 9.10 8.25
N SER A 145 16.62 7.90 7.94
CA SER A 145 15.76 7.63 6.78
C SER A 145 14.79 6.49 7.08
N PRO A 146 13.68 6.78 7.80
CA PRO A 146 12.72 5.76 8.22
C PRO A 146 12.17 4.93 7.05
N ALA A 147 12.02 5.54 5.87
CA ALA A 147 11.58 4.87 4.65
C ALA A 147 12.57 3.82 4.08
N ASN A 148 13.83 3.85 4.53
CA ASN A 148 14.87 2.89 4.15
C ASN A 148 15.21 1.92 5.31
N GLY A 149 14.46 1.99 6.41
CA GLY A 149 14.59 1.08 7.53
C GLY A 149 13.72 -0.16 7.40
N PRO A 150 13.81 -1.10 8.36
CA PRO A 150 12.91 -2.22 8.48
C PRO A 150 11.48 -1.72 8.62
N GLN A 151 10.61 -2.15 7.71
CA GLN A 151 9.24 -1.68 7.65
C GLN A 151 8.31 -2.79 7.19
N TYR A 152 7.02 -2.47 7.22
CA TYR A 152 6.00 -3.28 6.57
C TYR A 152 6.29 -3.36 5.07
N LEU A 153 6.33 -4.59 4.54
CA LEU A 153 6.64 -4.84 3.15
C LEU A 153 5.35 -4.90 2.32
N ASP A 154 4.53 -5.90 2.59
CA ASP A 154 3.21 -6.03 1.97
C ASP A 154 2.37 -7.15 2.62
N GLU A 155 1.15 -7.25 2.12
CA GLU A 155 0.28 -8.41 2.29
C GLU A 155 0.54 -9.40 1.15
N PHE A 156 0.73 -10.67 1.51
CA PHE A 156 1.09 -11.74 0.60
C PHE A 156 0.11 -12.90 0.70
N ARG A 157 -0.21 -13.49 -0.45
CA ARG A 157 -0.88 -14.78 -0.55
C ARG A 157 0.14 -15.88 -0.79
N VAL A 158 0.03 -16.99 -0.07
CA VAL A 158 0.85 -18.18 -0.28
C VAL A 158 0.36 -18.92 -1.53
N VAL A 159 1.18 -18.97 -2.58
CA VAL A 159 0.81 -19.60 -3.87
C VAL A 159 1.24 -21.07 -3.90
N SER A 160 2.41 -21.39 -3.38
CA SER A 160 2.91 -22.75 -3.27
C SER A 160 3.59 -22.99 -1.93
N VAL A 161 3.50 -24.23 -1.46
CA VAL A 161 4.06 -24.69 -0.19
C VAL A 161 5.06 -25.80 -0.46
N GLU A 162 6.27 -25.64 0.05
CA GLU A 162 7.36 -26.62 0.00
C GLU A 162 7.77 -26.99 1.44
N ALA A 163 8.56 -28.06 1.63
CA ALA A 163 8.91 -28.50 3.00
C ALA A 163 9.62 -27.41 3.83
N ASN A 164 10.50 -26.63 3.21
CA ASN A 164 11.34 -25.63 3.89
C ASN A 164 11.03 -24.19 3.47
N GLY A 165 9.96 -23.95 2.74
CA GLY A 165 9.71 -22.63 2.17
C GLY A 165 8.35 -22.51 1.51
N VAL A 166 8.02 -21.29 1.14
CA VAL A 166 6.77 -20.97 0.44
C VAL A 166 7.05 -19.96 -0.66
N THR A 167 6.21 -19.97 -1.68
CA THR A 167 6.18 -18.88 -2.68
C THR A 167 5.08 -17.91 -2.30
N LEU A 168 5.44 -16.66 -2.06
CA LEU A 168 4.55 -15.58 -1.68
C LEU A 168 4.26 -14.70 -2.91
N GLU A 169 3.00 -14.35 -3.14
CA GLU A 169 2.58 -13.39 -4.16
C GLU A 169 1.97 -12.18 -3.48
N SER A 170 2.52 -10.99 -3.75
CA SER A 170 1.96 -9.76 -3.18
C SER A 170 0.57 -9.48 -3.74
N VAL A 171 -0.35 -9.13 -2.86
CA VAL A 171 -1.73 -8.77 -3.22
C VAL A 171 -1.79 -7.41 -3.93
N HIS A 172 -0.79 -6.54 -3.74
CA HIS A 172 -0.81 -5.14 -4.18
C HIS A 172 0.26 -4.78 -5.23
N LEU A 173 1.26 -5.63 -5.50
CA LEU A 173 2.47 -5.24 -6.24
C LEU A 173 2.25 -4.91 -7.72
N LEU A 174 1.22 -5.48 -8.35
CA LEU A 174 0.99 -5.30 -9.79
C LEU A 174 0.79 -3.82 -10.19
N LEU A 175 0.52 -2.95 -9.21
CA LEU A 175 0.20 -1.55 -9.44
C LEU A 175 1.30 -0.58 -8.99
N ASP A 176 2.27 -0.98 -8.17
CA ASP A 176 3.18 -0.04 -7.50
C ASP A 176 4.69 -0.29 -7.77
N PRO A 177 5.36 0.57 -8.56
CA PRO A 177 6.80 0.53 -8.79
C PRO A 177 7.65 0.72 -7.51
N ARG A 178 7.19 1.53 -6.55
CA ARG A 178 7.92 1.82 -5.32
C ARG A 178 7.96 0.61 -4.40
N LYS A 179 6.85 -0.12 -4.27
CA LYS A 179 6.81 -1.39 -3.54
C LYS A 179 7.71 -2.45 -4.17
N ARG A 180 7.76 -2.50 -5.51
CA ARG A 180 8.67 -3.42 -6.21
C ARG A 180 10.13 -3.11 -5.89
N GLU A 181 10.49 -1.84 -5.90
CA GLU A 181 11.83 -1.41 -5.50
C GLU A 181 12.12 -1.70 -4.02
N LEU A 182 11.15 -1.47 -3.14
CA LEU A 182 11.29 -1.80 -1.71
C LEU A 182 11.56 -3.29 -1.50
N LEU A 183 10.73 -4.15 -2.07
CA LEU A 183 10.91 -5.60 -1.96
C LEU A 183 12.23 -6.06 -2.60
N ALA A 184 12.63 -5.47 -3.73
CA ALA A 184 13.90 -5.81 -4.40
C ALA A 184 15.12 -5.37 -3.59
N ARG A 185 15.00 -4.29 -2.79
CA ARG A 185 16.04 -3.82 -1.88
C ARG A 185 16.08 -4.61 -0.57
N SER A 186 14.94 -5.18 -0.15
CA SER A 186 14.86 -5.95 1.08
C SER A 186 15.68 -7.23 0.96
N LYS A 187 16.53 -7.49 1.96
CA LYS A 187 17.43 -8.65 1.99
C LYS A 187 17.08 -9.65 3.09
N GLY A 188 15.99 -9.39 3.82
CA GLY A 188 15.67 -10.13 5.03
C GLY A 188 16.65 -9.82 6.19
N PRO A 189 16.43 -10.44 7.35
CA PRO A 189 15.37 -11.41 7.62
C PRO A 189 13.98 -10.76 7.69
N TRP A 190 12.96 -11.51 7.29
CA TRP A 190 11.55 -11.15 7.40
C TRP A 190 10.90 -11.81 8.60
N SER A 191 9.85 -11.15 9.09
CA SER A 191 8.89 -11.72 10.02
C SER A 191 7.53 -11.76 9.32
N LEU A 192 6.98 -12.96 9.14
CA LEU A 192 5.65 -13.17 8.59
C LEU A 192 4.64 -13.34 9.73
N TYR A 193 3.50 -12.67 9.62
CA TYR A 193 2.41 -12.76 10.57
C TYR A 193 1.16 -13.26 9.86
N GLU A 194 0.50 -14.26 10.44
CA GLU A 194 -0.81 -14.74 9.97
C GLU A 194 -1.91 -13.71 10.18
N THR A 195 -1.81 -12.92 11.25
CA THR A 195 -2.75 -11.84 11.56
C THR A 195 -1.97 -10.56 11.82
N MET A 196 -2.46 -9.45 11.27
CA MET A 196 -1.83 -8.15 11.47
C MET A 196 -1.71 -7.86 12.98
N PRO A 197 -0.53 -7.49 13.48
CA PRO A 197 -0.37 -7.09 14.87
C PRO A 197 -1.32 -5.94 15.22
N ALA A 198 -2.23 -6.17 16.15
CA ALA A 198 -3.12 -5.13 16.66
C ALA A 198 -2.33 -4.13 17.52
N ASP A 199 -2.63 -2.85 17.36
CA ASP A 199 -2.14 -1.81 18.24
C ASP A 199 -2.74 -1.96 19.64
N ARG A 200 -1.93 -1.83 20.69
CA ARG A 200 -2.36 -1.97 22.08
C ARG A 200 -1.60 -1.02 22.97
N HIS A 201 -2.29 -0.42 23.92
CA HIS A 201 -1.69 0.44 24.96
C HIS A 201 -0.56 -0.25 25.73
N LYS A 202 -0.71 -1.56 26.01
CA LYS A 202 0.24 -2.32 26.84
C LYS A 202 1.55 -2.69 26.13
N LEU A 203 1.64 -2.57 24.81
CA LEU A 203 2.84 -3.00 24.07
C LEU A 203 4.08 -2.21 24.48
N PHE A 204 3.89 -0.93 24.81
CA PHE A 204 4.98 0.00 25.08
C PHE A 204 5.05 0.48 26.54
N ALA A 205 4.19 -0.05 27.41
CA ALA A 205 4.01 0.45 28.78
C ALA A 205 5.24 0.29 29.71
N ASN A 206 6.19 -0.57 29.34
CA ASN A 206 7.38 -0.87 30.16
C ASN A 206 8.66 -0.15 29.68
N TYR A 207 8.58 0.67 28.64
CA TYR A 207 9.73 1.39 28.09
C TYR A 207 9.81 2.80 28.66
N THR A 208 11.02 3.35 28.80
CA THR A 208 11.19 4.75 29.21
C THR A 208 10.86 5.71 28.08
N ASP A 209 10.61 6.98 28.41
CA ASP A 209 10.33 8.03 27.43
C ASP A 209 11.50 8.17 26.43
N GLU A 210 12.76 8.03 26.87
CA GLU A 210 13.92 8.06 25.98
C GLU A 210 14.00 6.84 25.05
N GLU A 211 13.70 5.65 25.56
CA GLU A 211 13.66 4.43 24.76
C GLU A 211 12.57 4.50 23.68
N LEU A 212 11.40 5.06 24.01
CA LEU A 212 10.32 5.27 23.05
C LEU A 212 10.71 6.25 21.95
N GLN A 213 11.43 7.33 22.27
CA GLN A 213 11.97 8.27 21.28
C GLN A 213 13.00 7.64 20.34
N GLN A 214 13.71 6.61 20.79
CA GLN A 214 14.66 5.89 19.94
C GLN A 214 13.98 4.87 19.03
N MET A 215 12.88 4.25 19.47
CA MET A 215 12.20 3.18 18.73
C MET A 215 11.09 3.68 17.80
N LEU A 216 10.41 4.77 18.18
CA LEU A 216 9.23 5.27 17.47
C LEU A 216 9.54 6.54 16.67
N PRO A 217 8.87 6.76 15.52
CA PRO A 217 9.01 7.99 14.77
C PRO A 217 8.58 9.21 15.58
N ALA A 218 9.31 10.32 15.41
CA ALA A 218 9.05 11.60 16.08
C ALA A 218 7.60 12.10 15.89
N ALA A 219 6.99 11.82 14.74
CA ALA A 219 5.62 12.22 14.44
C ALA A 219 4.55 11.54 15.33
N THR A 220 4.87 10.40 15.94
CA THR A 220 3.88 9.60 16.70
C THR A 220 4.30 9.35 18.14
N VAL A 221 5.59 9.46 18.47
CA VAL A 221 6.12 9.10 19.79
C VAL A 221 5.44 9.88 20.93
N GLU A 222 5.09 11.15 20.68
CA GLU A 222 4.49 12.02 21.69
C GLU A 222 3.14 11.47 22.16
N GLU A 223 2.35 10.86 21.27
CA GLU A 223 1.09 10.20 21.63
C GLU A 223 1.33 9.02 22.60
N TYR A 224 2.42 8.27 22.44
CA TYR A 224 2.76 7.14 23.31
C TYR A 224 3.26 7.62 24.67
N ILE A 225 4.11 8.65 24.69
CA ILE A 225 4.65 9.25 25.92
C ILE A 225 3.54 9.89 26.75
N ARG A 226 2.54 10.50 26.12
CA ARG A 226 1.44 11.18 26.80
C ARG A 226 0.35 10.21 27.27
N HIS A 227 0.29 9.00 26.74
CA HIS A 227 -0.75 8.05 27.10
C HIS A 227 -0.76 7.77 28.61
N GLY A 228 -1.91 7.98 29.24
CA GLY A 228 -2.10 7.81 30.69
C GLY A 228 -1.59 8.98 31.54
N LYS A 229 -0.98 10.01 30.96
CA LYS A 229 -0.63 11.28 31.64
C LYS A 229 -1.86 12.22 31.66
N PRO A 230 -1.89 13.24 32.54
CA PRO A 230 -2.98 14.23 32.55
C PRO A 230 -3.18 14.85 31.17
N ALA A 231 -4.45 14.97 30.75
CA ALA A 231 -4.81 15.64 29.51
C ALA A 231 -4.59 17.16 29.62
N ASN A 232 -4.28 17.80 28.50
CA ASN A 232 -4.20 19.23 28.34
C ASN A 232 -5.55 19.79 27.86
N ASP A 233 -5.79 21.09 28.09
CA ASP A 233 -7.03 21.76 27.66
C ASP A 233 -7.17 21.83 26.13
N ASP A 234 -6.04 21.76 25.40
CA ASP A 234 -6.00 21.76 23.93
C ASP A 234 -6.16 20.36 23.31
N ASP A 235 -6.24 19.29 24.11
CA ASP A 235 -6.42 17.93 23.57
C ASP A 235 -7.84 17.73 23.04
N ASP A 236 -7.96 17.06 21.90
CA ASP A 236 -9.27 16.68 21.37
C ASP A 236 -10.04 15.82 22.37
N GLN A 237 -11.35 16.07 22.50
CA GLN A 237 -12.22 15.31 23.41
C GLN A 237 -12.18 13.80 23.18
N TRP A 238 -11.89 13.35 21.95
CA TRP A 238 -11.74 11.94 21.58
C TRP A 238 -10.47 11.29 22.15
N HIS A 239 -9.47 12.10 22.53
CA HIS A 239 -8.23 11.69 23.16
C HIS A 239 -8.22 11.88 24.68
N VAL A 240 -9.35 12.24 25.28
CA VAL A 240 -9.43 12.48 26.73
C VAL A 240 -10.38 11.48 27.35
N ILE A 241 -9.89 10.75 28.34
CA ILE A 241 -10.72 9.86 29.17
C ILE A 241 -10.93 10.49 30.54
N GLY A 242 -12.20 10.60 30.92
CA GLY A 242 -12.59 11.00 32.27
C GLY A 242 -12.63 9.79 33.20
N LEU A 243 -11.95 9.88 34.34
CA LEU A 243 -12.02 8.89 35.43
C LEU A 243 -12.69 9.50 36.67
N ASP A 244 -13.54 8.71 37.32
CA ASP A 244 -14.15 9.05 38.61
C ASP A 244 -13.20 8.79 39.80
N GLU A 245 -13.69 8.96 41.03
CA GLU A 245 -12.92 8.72 42.27
C GLU A 245 -12.44 7.26 42.42
N ASN A 246 -13.07 6.31 41.71
CA ASN A 246 -12.76 4.88 41.74
C ASN A 246 -11.95 4.43 40.50
N ASP A 247 -11.37 5.37 39.76
CA ASP A 247 -10.67 5.15 38.48
C ASP A 247 -11.52 4.42 37.42
N GLN A 248 -12.85 4.57 37.46
CA GLN A 248 -13.77 4.06 36.44
C GLN A 248 -14.03 5.13 35.36
N ARG A 249 -14.17 4.69 34.11
CA ARG A 249 -14.43 5.61 32.97
C ARG A 249 -15.83 6.23 33.07
N VAL A 250 -15.89 7.55 32.97
CA VAL A 250 -17.14 8.33 32.88
C VAL A 250 -17.48 8.54 31.40
N ALA A 251 -18.58 7.93 30.92
CA ALA A 251 -18.88 7.86 29.48
C ALA A 251 -19.62 9.09 28.91
N GLU A 252 -20.49 9.75 29.68
CA GLU A 252 -21.40 10.78 29.12
C GLU A 252 -21.00 12.22 29.47
N ASN A 253 -20.21 12.45 30.52
CA ASN A 253 -19.83 13.81 30.92
C ASN A 253 -18.41 13.88 31.48
N ILE A 254 -17.44 14.09 30.60
CA ILE A 254 -16.02 14.21 30.95
C ILE A 254 -15.77 15.37 31.91
N ASP A 255 -16.63 16.39 31.94
CA ASP A 255 -16.47 17.54 32.85
C ASP A 255 -16.78 17.22 34.31
N GLN A 256 -17.46 16.10 34.57
CA GLN A 256 -17.66 15.58 35.93
C GLN A 256 -16.54 14.65 36.39
N ALA A 257 -15.56 14.35 35.53
CA ALA A 257 -14.46 13.49 35.87
C ALA A 257 -13.52 14.15 36.88
N VAL A 258 -13.07 13.37 37.86
CA VAL A 258 -12.11 13.80 38.86
C VAL A 258 -10.70 13.87 38.27
N LYS A 259 -10.39 12.99 37.32
CA LYS A 259 -9.13 12.98 36.57
C LYS A 259 -9.42 12.90 35.07
N LYS A 260 -8.77 13.75 34.28
CA LYS A 260 -8.77 13.67 32.81
C LYS A 260 -7.40 13.17 32.37
N LEU A 261 -7.35 12.01 31.71
CA LEU A 261 -6.10 11.44 31.18
C LEU A 261 -6.11 11.42 29.66
N TYR A 262 -4.94 11.55 29.05
CA TYR A 262 -4.77 11.40 27.61
C TYR A 262 -4.83 9.93 27.20
N ASP A 263 -5.73 9.60 26.28
CA ASP A 263 -5.93 8.28 25.70
C ASP A 263 -5.57 8.28 24.22
N ARG A 264 -4.54 7.51 23.88
CA ARG A 264 -4.05 7.40 22.50
C ARG A 264 -5.03 6.55 21.69
N THR A 265 -5.42 7.01 20.52
CA THR A 265 -6.27 6.19 19.64
C THR A 265 -5.54 4.94 19.17
N LEU A 266 -6.15 3.78 19.42
CA LEU A 266 -5.64 2.51 18.91
C LEU A 266 -5.87 2.43 17.40
N ARG A 267 -4.81 2.04 16.68
CA ARG A 267 -4.83 1.94 15.23
C ARG A 267 -5.07 0.51 14.78
N ASP A 268 -6.11 0.32 13.97
CA ASP A 268 -6.29 -0.94 13.23
C ASP A 268 -5.42 -0.90 11.98
N TYR A 269 -4.20 -1.41 12.09
CA TYR A 269 -3.24 -1.42 10.97
C TYR A 269 -3.72 -2.26 9.78
N ALA A 270 -4.54 -3.30 10.01
CA ALA A 270 -5.06 -4.12 8.91
C ALA A 270 -6.01 -3.28 8.06
N TYR A 271 -6.95 -2.59 8.73
CA TYR A 271 -7.86 -1.68 8.07
C TYR A 271 -7.10 -0.53 7.39
N LEU A 272 -6.22 0.17 8.12
CA LEU A 272 -5.49 1.33 7.60
C LEU A 272 -4.62 0.98 6.39
N PHE A 273 -3.88 -0.12 6.41
CA PHE A 273 -3.07 -0.52 5.25
C PHE A 273 -3.93 -0.93 4.06
N SER A 274 -5.04 -1.65 4.29
CA SER A 274 -5.96 -2.01 3.22
C SER A 274 -6.63 -0.78 2.58
N ASP A 275 -6.99 0.22 3.39
CA ASP A 275 -7.61 1.46 2.92
C ASP A 275 -6.59 2.33 2.18
N LEU A 276 -5.38 2.50 2.73
CA LEU A 276 -4.30 3.20 2.04
C LEU A 276 -3.91 2.53 0.73
N ALA A 277 -3.87 1.19 0.69
CA ALA A 277 -3.64 0.46 -0.56
C ALA A 277 -4.74 0.76 -1.60
N ARG A 278 -6.01 0.78 -1.19
CA ARG A 278 -7.14 1.14 -2.06
C ARG A 278 -7.03 2.57 -2.56
N GLN A 279 -6.78 3.53 -1.67
CA GLN A 279 -6.59 4.94 -2.03
C GLN A 279 -5.42 5.09 -3.01
N HIS A 280 -4.32 4.35 -2.80
CA HIS A 280 -3.18 4.36 -3.69
C HIS A 280 -3.51 3.84 -5.09
N VAL A 281 -4.31 2.76 -5.21
CA VAL A 281 -4.80 2.27 -6.51
C VAL A 281 -5.63 3.32 -7.24
N VAL A 282 -6.52 4.02 -6.53
CA VAL A 282 -7.32 5.11 -7.11
C VAL A 282 -6.43 6.23 -7.61
N MET A 283 -5.47 6.69 -6.80
CA MET A 283 -4.52 7.74 -7.18
C MET A 283 -3.69 7.34 -8.42
N LEU A 284 -3.23 6.10 -8.51
CA LEU A 284 -2.48 5.61 -9.69
C LEU A 284 -3.34 5.58 -10.95
N ALA A 285 -4.62 5.20 -10.83
CA ALA A 285 -5.56 5.24 -11.94
C ALA A 285 -5.81 6.68 -12.41
N GLU A 286 -5.95 7.63 -11.48
CA GLU A 286 -6.06 9.07 -11.78
C GLU A 286 -4.81 9.61 -12.46
N ILE A 287 -3.61 9.30 -11.94
CA ILE A 287 -2.34 9.69 -12.56
C ILE A 287 -2.26 9.18 -14.00
N ARG A 288 -2.67 7.93 -14.25
CA ARG A 288 -2.69 7.36 -15.60
C ARG A 288 -3.69 8.10 -16.50
N SER A 289 -4.90 8.37 -16.01
CA SER A 289 -5.92 9.11 -16.77
C SER A 289 -5.43 10.50 -17.16
N VAL A 290 -4.89 11.26 -16.20
CA VAL A 290 -4.34 12.61 -16.44
C VAL A 290 -3.16 12.55 -17.40
N SER A 291 -2.30 11.53 -17.29
CA SER A 291 -1.19 11.34 -18.23
C SER A 291 -1.66 11.08 -19.67
N GLU A 292 -2.72 10.29 -19.86
CA GLU A 292 -3.31 10.07 -21.17
C GLU A 292 -3.98 11.32 -21.74
N ASP A 293 -4.68 12.08 -20.90
CA ASP A 293 -5.29 13.35 -21.31
C ASP A 293 -4.24 14.39 -21.68
N ASN A 294 -3.12 14.47 -20.94
CA ASN A 294 -1.98 15.32 -21.32
C ASN A 294 -1.45 14.96 -22.70
N LYS A 295 -1.27 13.67 -23.02
CA LYS A 295 -0.82 13.24 -24.35
C LYS A 295 -1.81 13.62 -25.46
N ARG A 296 -3.11 13.55 -25.18
CA ARG A 296 -4.16 13.98 -26.12
C ARG A 296 -4.09 15.49 -26.36
N ILE A 297 -3.92 16.27 -25.30
CA ILE A 297 -3.78 17.73 -25.38
C ILE A 297 -2.52 18.11 -26.15
N GLU A 298 -1.38 17.46 -25.89
CA GLU A 298 -0.13 17.68 -26.64
C GLU A 298 -0.32 17.38 -28.15
N THR A 299 -1.02 16.30 -28.47
CA THR A 299 -1.32 15.94 -29.87
C THR A 299 -2.24 16.97 -30.54
N ALA A 300 -3.26 17.45 -29.82
CA ALA A 300 -4.17 18.47 -30.30
C ALA A 300 -3.47 19.82 -30.48
N LEU A 301 -2.57 20.19 -29.55
CA LEU A 301 -1.76 21.40 -29.62
C LEU A 301 -0.87 21.37 -30.86
N LYS A 302 -0.14 20.28 -31.09
CA LYS A 302 0.69 20.10 -32.29
C LYS A 302 -0.13 20.23 -33.58
N SER A 303 -1.32 19.62 -33.62
CA SER A 303 -2.21 19.72 -34.78
C SER A 303 -2.72 21.16 -35.00
N ALA A 304 -2.99 21.90 -33.92
CA ALA A 304 -3.39 23.29 -33.98
C ALA A 304 -2.25 24.21 -34.47
N GLU A 305 -1.00 23.94 -34.05
CA GLU A 305 0.20 24.63 -34.53
C GLU A 305 0.41 24.40 -36.04
N GLU A 306 0.32 23.15 -36.50
CA GLU A 306 0.41 22.81 -37.93
C GLU A 306 -0.69 23.51 -38.75
N LEU A 307 -1.93 23.53 -38.26
CA LEU A 307 -3.03 24.24 -38.91
C LEU A 307 -2.80 25.75 -38.95
N SER A 308 -2.28 26.33 -37.86
CA SER A 308 -1.97 27.76 -37.78
C SER A 308 -0.90 28.16 -38.80
N ALA A 309 0.17 27.35 -38.92
CA ALA A 309 1.21 27.54 -39.92
C ALA A 309 0.65 27.46 -41.35
N PHE A 310 -0.17 26.44 -41.64
CA PHE A 310 -0.84 26.29 -42.94
C PHE A 310 -1.71 27.50 -43.29
N ARG A 311 -2.51 28.01 -42.34
CA ARG A 311 -3.36 29.19 -42.57
C ARG A 311 -2.56 30.47 -42.77
N THR A 312 -1.41 30.59 -42.11
CA THR A 312 -0.50 31.71 -42.29
C THR A 312 0.08 31.70 -43.70
N GLU A 313 0.57 30.54 -44.17
CA GLU A 313 1.07 30.36 -45.53
C GLU A 313 -0.03 30.61 -46.59
N GLU A 314 -1.24 30.08 -46.38
CA GLU A 314 -2.38 30.33 -47.27
C GLU A 314 -2.71 31.82 -47.35
N SER A 315 -2.71 32.54 -46.23
CA SER A 315 -2.94 33.98 -46.19
C SER A 315 -1.86 34.77 -46.94
N GLU A 316 -0.59 34.36 -46.84
CA GLU A 316 0.52 34.98 -47.56
C GLU A 316 0.39 34.77 -49.08
N ASN A 317 0.07 33.55 -49.50
CA ASN A 317 -0.17 33.22 -50.91
C ASN A 317 -1.34 34.02 -51.49
N LEU A 318 -2.47 34.10 -50.77
CA LEU A 318 -3.62 34.89 -51.19
C LEU A 318 -3.33 36.39 -51.26
N ALA A 319 -2.48 36.91 -50.36
CA ALA A 319 -2.04 38.30 -50.42
C ALA A 319 -1.17 38.57 -51.66
N GLN A 320 -0.30 37.62 -52.03
CA GLN A 320 0.50 37.69 -53.24
C GLN A 320 -0.38 37.63 -54.50
N ASP A 321 -1.33 36.70 -54.56
CA ASP A 321 -2.29 36.58 -55.68
C ASP A 321 -3.12 37.85 -55.84
N LEU A 322 -3.62 38.42 -54.73
CA LEU A 322 -4.37 39.67 -54.75
C LEU A 322 -3.56 40.82 -55.33
N ASN A 323 -2.27 40.94 -54.96
CA ASN A 323 -1.37 41.94 -55.52
C ASN A 323 -1.17 41.72 -57.04
N GLY A 324 -0.99 40.47 -57.47
CA GLY A 324 -0.92 40.10 -58.89
C GLY A 324 -2.18 40.53 -59.67
N MET A 325 -3.36 40.20 -59.15
CA MET A 325 -4.64 40.60 -59.75
C MET A 325 -4.82 42.12 -59.81
N GLN A 326 -4.34 42.85 -58.80
CA GLN A 326 -4.36 44.31 -58.79
C GLN A 326 -3.45 44.90 -59.88
N GLN A 327 -2.25 44.32 -60.08
CA GLN A 327 -1.33 44.72 -61.14
C GLN A 327 -1.92 44.44 -62.53
N ASP A 328 -2.49 43.25 -62.74
CA ASP A 328 -3.14 42.86 -63.99
C ASP A 328 -4.32 43.78 -64.30
N ARG A 329 -5.16 44.08 -63.30
CA ARG A 329 -6.25 45.04 -63.44
C ARG A 329 -5.74 46.41 -63.87
N ALA A 330 -4.69 46.93 -63.24
CA ALA A 330 -4.10 48.22 -63.60
C ALA A 330 -3.52 48.21 -65.04
N ALA A 331 -2.91 47.09 -65.46
CA ALA A 331 -2.42 46.91 -66.83
C ALA A 331 -3.56 46.88 -67.85
N ILE A 332 -4.66 46.18 -67.56
CA ILE A 332 -5.88 46.15 -68.40
C ILE A 332 -6.50 47.55 -68.49
N GLU A 333 -6.65 48.25 -67.38
CA GLU A 333 -7.17 49.63 -67.35
C GLU A 333 -6.29 50.55 -68.22
N LYS A 334 -4.97 50.47 -68.08
CA LYS A 334 -4.02 51.22 -68.93
C LYS A 334 -4.15 50.87 -70.41
N HIS A 335 -4.27 49.59 -70.76
CA HIS A 335 -4.41 49.16 -72.16
C HIS A 335 -5.74 49.61 -72.75
N ARG A 336 -6.84 49.50 -71.99
CA ARG A 336 -8.16 50.02 -72.37
C ARG A 336 -8.10 51.52 -72.65
N ASP A 337 -7.42 52.29 -71.82
CA ASP A 337 -7.28 53.73 -71.99
C ASP A 337 -6.46 54.07 -73.26
N GLN A 338 -5.37 53.32 -73.52
CA GLN A 338 -4.61 53.42 -74.77
C GLN A 338 -5.47 53.11 -76.01
N LEU A 339 -6.24 52.02 -75.99
CA LEU A 339 -7.15 51.67 -77.07
C LEU A 339 -8.20 52.76 -77.29
N THR A 340 -8.72 53.34 -76.22
CA THR A 340 -9.69 54.44 -76.27
C THR A 340 -9.08 55.68 -76.94
N GLN A 341 -7.82 56.02 -76.62
CA GLN A 341 -7.08 57.10 -77.28
C GLN A 341 -6.82 56.82 -78.76
N VAL A 342 -6.38 55.60 -79.11
CA VAL A 342 -6.16 55.19 -80.50
C VAL A 342 -7.47 55.27 -81.30
N LEU A 343 -8.58 54.81 -80.72
CA LEU A 343 -9.90 54.87 -81.33
C LEU A 343 -10.36 56.33 -81.52
N ALA A 344 -10.15 57.20 -80.53
CA ALA A 344 -10.46 58.63 -80.65
C ALA A 344 -9.64 59.31 -81.75
N HIS A 345 -8.33 59.05 -81.82
CA HIS A 345 -7.46 59.58 -82.87
C HIS A 345 -7.82 59.03 -84.26
N ALA A 346 -8.17 57.73 -84.35
CA ALA A 346 -8.64 57.13 -85.59
C ALA A 346 -9.95 57.76 -86.09
N LYS A 347 -10.91 58.00 -85.19
CA LYS A 347 -12.15 58.74 -85.49
C LYS A 347 -11.85 60.14 -86.03
N SER A 348 -11.02 60.91 -85.32
CA SER A 348 -10.61 62.25 -85.77
C SER A 348 -9.94 62.24 -87.15
N ARG A 349 -9.06 61.27 -87.44
CA ARG A 349 -8.46 61.14 -88.78
C ARG A 349 -9.48 60.78 -89.85
N ILE A 350 -10.47 59.94 -89.54
CA ILE A 350 -11.55 59.61 -90.48
C ILE A 350 -12.35 60.88 -90.79
N ASP A 351 -12.71 61.67 -89.77
CA ASP A 351 -13.45 62.92 -89.94
C ASP A 351 -12.66 63.95 -90.78
N ASP A 352 -11.35 64.09 -90.53
CA ASP A 352 -10.45 64.93 -91.33
C ASP A 352 -10.37 64.47 -92.80
N LEU A 353 -10.23 63.17 -93.04
CA LEU A 353 -10.16 62.59 -94.39
C LEU A 353 -11.49 62.77 -95.14
N LEU A 354 -12.62 62.59 -94.45
CA LEU A 354 -13.94 62.86 -95.02
C LEU A 354 -14.08 64.33 -95.41
N THR A 355 -13.66 65.26 -94.55
CA THR A 355 -13.69 66.70 -94.83
C THR A 355 -12.82 67.05 -96.04
N LYS A 356 -11.57 66.56 -96.08
CA LYS A 356 -10.66 66.75 -97.23
C LYS A 356 -11.20 66.15 -98.53
N ASN A 357 -11.83 64.98 -98.47
CA ASN A 357 -12.46 64.36 -99.63
C ASN A 357 -13.63 65.20 -100.14
N ILE A 358 -14.46 65.76 -99.26
CA ILE A 358 -15.55 66.69 -99.63
C ILE A 358 -14.97 67.95 -100.29
N GLU A 359 -13.93 68.55 -99.71
CA GLU A 359 -13.25 69.72 -100.30
C GLU A 359 -12.69 69.42 -101.69
N MET A 360 -12.02 68.28 -101.86
CA MET A 360 -11.44 67.86 -103.13
C MET A 360 -12.53 67.59 -104.18
N ALA A 361 -13.63 66.93 -103.80
CA ALA A 361 -14.78 66.73 -104.68
C ALA A 361 -15.39 68.07 -105.14
N ASN A 362 -15.49 69.05 -104.24
CA ASN A 362 -15.93 70.40 -104.58
C ASN A 362 -14.96 71.08 -105.56
N GLN A 363 -13.64 70.96 -105.35
CA GLN A 363 -12.63 71.48 -106.29
C GLN A 363 -12.76 70.83 -107.68
N TYR A 364 -12.90 69.51 -107.77
CA TYR A 364 -13.11 68.83 -109.04
C TYR A 364 -14.39 69.30 -109.74
N THR A 365 -15.48 69.49 -108.99
CA THR A 365 -16.73 70.02 -109.52
C THR A 365 -16.55 71.44 -110.08
N GLN A 366 -15.81 72.29 -109.39
CA GLN A 366 -15.47 73.65 -109.86
C GLN A 366 -14.60 73.61 -111.13
N ILE A 367 -13.61 72.71 -111.19
CA ILE A 367 -12.77 72.51 -112.38
C ILE A 367 -13.61 72.01 -113.55
N GLN A 368 -14.49 71.03 -113.34
CA GLN A 368 -15.40 70.54 -114.39
C GLN A 368 -16.33 71.65 -114.87
N LEU A 369 -16.88 72.45 -113.97
CA LEU A 369 -17.70 73.61 -114.33
C LEU A 369 -16.92 74.66 -115.12
N SER A 370 -15.66 74.95 -114.76
CA SER A 370 -14.83 75.92 -115.48
C SER A 370 -14.40 75.39 -116.85
N GLN A 371 -14.07 74.11 -116.96
CA GLN A 371 -13.82 73.42 -118.23
C GLN A 371 -15.07 73.36 -119.11
N MET A 372 -16.24 73.04 -118.56
CA MET A 372 -17.50 73.11 -119.30
C MET A 372 -17.77 74.53 -119.81
N LYS A 373 -17.52 75.56 -119.00
CA LYS A 373 -17.63 76.96 -119.43
C LYS A 373 -16.65 77.30 -120.56
N SER A 374 -15.39 76.85 -120.50
CA SER A 374 -14.41 77.10 -121.56
C SER A 374 -14.73 76.32 -122.84
N ILE A 375 -15.19 75.07 -122.73
CA ILE A 375 -15.69 74.28 -123.87
C ILE A 375 -16.90 74.95 -124.50
N ASN A 376 -17.85 75.43 -123.69
CA ASN A 376 -19.03 76.14 -124.20
C ASN A 376 -18.66 77.51 -124.84
N ALA A 377 -17.58 78.16 -124.38
CA ALA A 377 -17.03 79.36 -125.01
C ALA A 377 -16.29 79.08 -126.32
N LEU A 378 -15.73 77.87 -126.48
CA LEU A 378 -15.07 77.39 -127.70
C LEU A 378 -16.04 76.67 -128.66
N ALA A 379 -17.24 76.29 -128.18
CA ALA A 379 -18.26 75.67 -129.00
C ALA A 379 -18.75 76.70 -130.03
N PRO A 380 -18.74 76.38 -131.34
CA PRO A 380 -19.25 77.27 -132.37
C PRO A 380 -20.72 77.58 -132.05
N LYS A 381 -21.00 78.89 -131.97
CA LYS A 381 -22.32 79.49 -131.77
C LYS A 381 -23.39 78.63 -132.47
N PRO A 382 -24.38 78.06 -131.77
CA PRO A 382 -25.40 77.25 -132.42
C PRO A 382 -26.01 78.05 -133.56
N ALA A 383 -25.92 77.48 -134.76
CA ALA A 383 -26.64 77.98 -135.93
C ALA A 383 -28.12 78.06 -135.56
N GLY A 384 -28.75 79.18 -135.94
CA GLY A 384 -30.15 79.44 -135.73
C GLY A 384 -31.08 78.35 -136.29
N PRO A 385 -32.38 78.50 -136.02
CA PRO A 385 -33.36 77.43 -135.95
C PRO A 385 -33.62 76.76 -137.31
N VAL A 386 -33.67 75.44 -137.32
CA VAL A 386 -34.35 74.69 -138.39
C VAL A 386 -35.83 74.67 -138.05
N LEU A 387 -36.57 75.52 -138.78
CA LEU A 387 -38.01 75.39 -138.99
C LEU A 387 -38.32 74.06 -139.69
N THR A 388 -38.88 73.11 -138.95
CA THR A 388 -39.76 72.05 -139.45
C THR A 388 -40.82 71.89 -138.36
N GLY A 389 -42.10 72.20 -138.55
CA GLY A 389 -42.91 71.77 -139.67
C GLY A 389 -43.59 70.43 -139.35
N ARG A 390 -44.33 70.32 -138.24
CA ARG A 390 -45.67 69.72 -138.17
C ARG A 390 -46.31 69.92 -136.80
#